data_AF-A0A960MEE1-F1
#
_entry.id   AF-A0A960MEE1-F1
#
_cell.length_a   1.000
_cell.length_b   1.000
_cell.length_c   1.000
_cell.angle_alpha   90.00
_cell.angle_beta   90.00
_cell.angle_gamma   90.00
#
_symmetry.space_group_name_H-M   'P 1'
#
loop_
_entity.id
_entity.type
_entity.pdbx_description
1 polymer ?
#
loop_
_entity_poly.entity_id
_entity_poly.type
_entity_poly.pdbx_seq_one_letter_code
_entity_poly.pdbx_strand_id
1 'polypeptide(L)'
;DVDGSWAKEFILANRTDPKIQPFYELNFGKRPEEELYDLTADPHQLKNLAEDPAMSARKQALRARVEQWMRETGDPRVDPGYDEWDNYPYFGGNIRDEKGNLKPPRPPKWLNRLEAK
;
A
#
# COMPACT_ATOMS: atom_id res chain seq x y z
N ASP A 1 1.82 -5.17 -3.02
CA ASP A 1 2.72 -5.52 -4.12
C ASP A 1 1.93 -5.49 -5.41
N VAL A 2 2.51 -4.98 -6.50
CA VAL A 2 1.88 -4.98 -7.83
C VAL A 2 2.80 -5.81 -8.72
N ASP A 3 2.27 -6.86 -9.32
CA ASP A 3 3.07 -7.76 -10.15
C ASP A 3 3.77 -7.02 -11.29
N GLY A 4 4.90 -7.58 -11.74
CA GLY A 4 5.65 -7.09 -12.90
C GLY A 4 4.80 -7.20 -14.16
N SER A 5 4.09 -6.13 -14.49
CA SER A 5 3.17 -6.03 -15.62
C SER A 5 3.51 -4.80 -16.46
N TRP A 6 3.14 -4.84 -17.74
CA TRP A 6 3.32 -3.69 -18.63
C TRP A 6 2.61 -2.44 -18.10
N ALA A 7 1.41 -2.58 -17.52
CA ALA A 7 0.66 -1.46 -16.95
C ALA A 7 1.40 -0.82 -15.76
N LYS A 8 1.98 -1.63 -14.88
CA LYS A 8 2.83 -1.13 -13.78
C LYS A 8 4.00 -0.32 -14.32
N GLU A 9 4.78 -0.89 -15.24
CA GLU A 9 5.94 -0.22 -15.83
C GLU A 9 5.54 1.08 -16.55
N PHE A 10 4.44 1.04 -17.31
CA PHE A 10 3.92 2.20 -18.03
C PHE A 10 3.51 3.33 -17.08
N ILE A 11 2.73 3.04 -16.04
CA ILE A 11 2.30 4.05 -15.06
C ILE A 11 3.51 4.63 -14.32
N LEU A 12 4.47 3.79 -13.91
CA LEU A 12 5.68 4.24 -13.21
C LEU A 12 6.56 5.12 -14.09
N ALA A 13 6.75 4.76 -15.37
CA ALA A 13 7.55 5.52 -16.33
C ALA A 13 6.95 6.89 -16.67
N ASN A 14 5.61 7.01 -16.59
CA ASN A 14 4.89 8.23 -16.98
C ASN A 14 4.27 8.97 -15.78
N ARG A 15 4.70 8.69 -14.54
CA ARG A 15 4.07 9.20 -13.31
C ARG A 15 3.94 10.73 -13.20
N THR A 16 4.77 11.49 -13.94
CA THR A 16 4.74 12.96 -13.95
C THR A 16 3.83 13.55 -15.03
N ASP A 17 3.31 12.72 -15.96
CA ASP A 17 2.30 13.17 -16.93
C ASP A 17 0.99 13.44 -16.19
N PRO A 18 0.40 14.65 -16.28
CA PRO A 18 -0.88 14.96 -15.65
C PRO A 18 -2.03 14.00 -15.97
N LYS A 19 -2.00 13.35 -17.14
CA LYS A 19 -3.02 12.35 -17.53
C LYS A 19 -2.82 11.00 -16.83
N ILE A 20 -1.59 10.69 -16.43
CA ILE A 20 -1.23 9.43 -15.77
C ILE A 20 -1.17 9.58 -14.26
N GLN A 21 -0.87 10.78 -13.76
CA GLN A 21 -0.73 11.08 -12.34
C GLN A 21 -1.90 10.55 -11.49
N PRO A 22 -3.20 10.70 -11.86
CA PRO A 22 -4.28 10.15 -11.03
C PRO A 22 -4.19 8.63 -10.85
N PHE A 23 -3.77 7.90 -11.89
CA PHE A 23 -3.57 6.46 -11.81
C PHE A 23 -2.34 6.11 -10.99
N TYR A 24 -1.28 6.92 -11.08
CA TYR A 24 -0.12 6.77 -10.21
C TYR A 24 -0.52 6.95 -8.74
N GLU A 25 -1.23 8.01 -8.38
CA GLU A 25 -1.65 8.25 -7.00
C GLU A 25 -2.54 7.12 -6.46
N LEU A 26 -3.50 6.66 -7.26
CA LEU A 26 -4.39 5.55 -6.86
C LEU A 26 -3.67 4.20 -6.67
N ASN A 27 -2.59 3.94 -7.43
CA ASN A 27 -1.90 2.64 -7.41
C ASN A 27 -0.65 2.63 -6.52
N PHE A 28 0.10 3.73 -6.51
CA PHE A 28 1.46 3.82 -5.96
C PHE A 28 1.68 5.06 -5.08
N GLY A 29 0.70 5.97 -5.00
CA GLY A 29 0.74 7.13 -4.12
C GLY A 29 0.87 6.73 -2.65
N LYS A 30 1.48 7.60 -1.84
CA LYS A 30 1.53 7.39 -0.41
C LYS A 30 0.12 7.57 0.15
N ARG A 31 -0.39 6.56 0.84
CA ARG A 31 -1.67 6.67 1.52
C ARG A 31 -1.57 7.58 2.76
N PRO A 32 -2.56 8.45 2.99
CA PRO A 32 -2.64 9.20 4.23
C PRO A 32 -2.90 8.25 5.41
N GLU A 33 -2.77 8.78 6.63
CA GLU A 33 -3.04 8.03 7.86
C GLU A 33 -4.49 7.55 7.93
N GLU A 34 -5.43 8.33 7.39
CA GLU A 34 -6.85 8.01 7.39
C GLU A 34 -7.48 8.18 6.01
N GLU A 35 -8.40 7.27 5.69
CA GLU A 35 -9.25 7.32 4.50
C GLU A 35 -10.72 7.24 4.91
N LEU A 36 -11.56 8.11 4.36
CA LEU A 36 -13.00 8.14 4.61
C LEU A 36 -13.74 8.23 3.27
N TYR A 37 -14.66 7.30 3.02
CA TYR A 37 -15.40 7.22 1.76
C TYR A 37 -16.89 7.20 2.00
N ASP A 38 -17.64 7.86 1.11
CA ASP A 38 -19.08 7.71 1.02
C ASP A 38 -19.39 6.58 0.03
N LEU A 39 -19.71 5.39 0.53
CA LEU A 39 -19.99 4.22 -0.31
C LEU A 39 -21.25 4.36 -1.18
N THR A 40 -22.15 5.29 -0.84
CA THR A 40 -23.37 5.52 -1.63
C THR A 40 -23.06 6.37 -2.86
N ALA A 41 -22.27 7.43 -2.67
CA ALA A 41 -21.88 8.35 -3.73
C ALA A 41 -20.64 7.87 -4.52
N ASP A 42 -19.76 7.11 -3.88
CA ASP A 42 -18.51 6.59 -4.43
C ASP A 42 -18.33 5.10 -4.05
N PRO A 43 -19.03 4.19 -4.75
CA PRO A 43 -18.93 2.75 -4.51
C PRO A 43 -17.52 2.18 -4.74
N HIS A 44 -16.69 2.88 -5.51
CA HIS A 44 -15.33 2.47 -5.86
C HIS A 44 -14.26 3.07 -4.95
N GLN A 45 -14.64 3.92 -3.99
CA GLN A 45 -13.74 4.48 -2.99
C GLN A 45 -12.53 5.21 -3.61
N LEU A 46 -12.77 5.97 -4.68
CA LEU A 46 -11.73 6.72 -5.39
C LEU A 46 -11.52 8.12 -4.81
N LYS A 47 -12.51 8.66 -4.09
CA LYS A 47 -12.47 10.02 -3.52
C LYS A 47 -12.40 9.96 -1.99
N ASN A 48 -11.20 10.12 -1.45
CA ASN A 48 -10.99 10.23 -0.01
C ASN A 48 -11.54 11.57 0.53
N LEU A 49 -12.40 11.50 1.54
CA LEU A 49 -13.04 12.62 2.23
C LEU A 49 -12.44 12.85 3.63
N ALA A 50 -11.36 12.17 4.01
CA ALA A 50 -10.80 12.23 5.37
C ALA A 50 -10.28 13.62 5.75
N GLU A 51 -9.91 14.44 4.77
CA GLU A 51 -9.46 15.83 4.95
C GLU A 51 -10.58 16.86 4.74
N ASP A 52 -11.78 16.43 4.36
CA ASP A 52 -12.94 17.32 4.17
C ASP A 52 -13.44 17.80 5.55
N PRO A 53 -13.41 19.12 5.85
CA PRO A 53 -13.89 19.65 7.12
C PRO A 53 -15.35 19.30 7.42
N ALA A 54 -16.19 19.17 6.39
CA ALA A 54 -17.61 18.80 6.55
C ALA A 54 -17.78 17.36 7.06
N MET A 55 -16.78 16.50 6.85
CA MET A 55 -16.79 15.09 7.27
C MET A 55 -16.08 14.85 8.61
N SER A 56 -15.46 15.87 9.21
CA SER A 56 -14.66 15.75 10.43
C SER A 56 -15.41 15.07 11.59
N ALA A 57 -16.65 15.49 11.86
CA ALA A 57 -17.47 14.90 12.93
C ALA A 57 -17.78 13.42 12.67
N ARG A 58 -18.06 13.04 11.42
CA ARG A 58 -18.32 11.64 11.04
C ARG A 58 -17.04 10.80 11.17
N LYS A 59 -15.91 11.34 10.72
CA LYS A 59 -14.60 10.69 10.85
C LYS A 59 -14.27 10.38 12.32
N GLN A 60 -14.42 11.38 13.19
CA GLN A 60 -14.17 11.22 14.63
C GLN A 60 -15.08 10.16 15.27
N ALA A 61 -16.37 10.15 14.92
CA ALA A 61 -17.31 9.16 15.43
C ALA A 61 -16.96 7.73 15.00
N LEU A 62 -16.57 7.55 13.72
CA LEU A 62 -16.14 6.25 13.21
C LEU A 62 -14.81 5.80 13.83
N ARG A 63 -13.85 6.71 13.99
CA ARG A 63 -12.58 6.43 14.68
C ARG A 63 -12.82 5.93 16.10
N ALA A 64 -13.64 6.65 16.88
CA ALA A 64 -13.98 6.26 18.25
C ALA A 64 -14.63 4.87 18.32
N ARG A 65 -15.48 4.52 17.35
CA ARG A 65 -16.11 3.20 17.27
C ARG A 65 -15.09 2.09 17.01
N VAL A 66 -14.12 2.33 16.12
CA VAL A 66 -13.05 1.37 15.83
C VAL A 66 -12.15 1.19 17.05
N GLU A 67 -11.72 2.29 17.67
CA GLU A 67 -10.88 2.27 18.89
C GLU A 67 -11.57 1.53 20.04
N GLN A 68 -12.87 1.75 20.23
CA GLN A 68 -13.66 1.02 21.23
C GLN A 68 -13.67 -0.48 20.93
N TRP A 69 -13.97 -0.87 19.70
CA TRP A 69 -13.99 -2.27 19.30
C TRP A 69 -12.62 -2.95 19.49
N MET A 70 -11.53 -2.28 19.10
CA MET A 70 -10.17 -2.77 19.30
C MET A 70 -9.86 -3.02 20.78
N ARG A 71 -10.32 -2.14 21.69
CA ARG A 71 -10.19 -2.34 23.14
C ARG A 71 -10.99 -3.53 23.62
N GLU A 72 -12.24 -3.66 23.17
CA GLU A 72 -13.15 -4.73 23.56
C GLU A 72 -12.66 -6.11 23.11
N THR A 73 -12.00 -6.19 21.95
CA THR A 73 -11.46 -7.45 21.41
C THR A 73 -10.01 -7.71 21.81
N GLY A 74 -9.38 -6.81 22.59
CA GLY A 74 -7.99 -6.94 23.02
C GLY A 74 -6.97 -6.86 21.88
N ASP A 75 -7.19 -5.98 20.89
CA ASP A 75 -6.22 -5.77 19.81
C ASP A 75 -4.91 -5.16 20.37
N PRO A 76 -3.75 -5.81 20.18
CA PRO A 76 -2.46 -5.29 20.66
C PRO A 76 -2.11 -3.90 20.12
N ARG A 77 -2.67 -3.49 18.97
CA ARG A 77 -2.44 -2.17 18.36
C ARG A 77 -2.95 -1.00 19.18
N VAL A 78 -3.78 -1.24 20.19
CA VAL A 78 -4.24 -0.19 21.10
C VAL A 78 -3.12 0.26 22.04
N ASP A 79 -2.15 -0.61 22.32
CA ASP A 79 -1.00 -0.28 23.16
C ASP A 79 0.09 0.40 22.31
N PRO A 80 0.39 1.69 22.55
CA PRO A 80 1.46 2.39 21.84
C PRO A 80 2.86 1.80 22.09
N GLY A 81 3.02 1.00 23.16
CA GLY A 81 4.26 0.31 23.50
C GLY A 81 4.43 -1.06 22.85
N TYR A 82 3.42 -1.57 22.14
CA TYR A 82 3.50 -2.87 21.47
C TYR A 82 4.20 -2.72 20.10
N ASP A 83 5.50 -3.04 20.05
CA ASP A 83 6.36 -2.85 18.88
C ASP A 83 6.68 -4.14 18.09
N GLU A 84 6.08 -5.28 18.47
CA GLU A 84 6.42 -6.59 17.90
C GLU A 84 6.18 -6.67 16.38
N TRP A 85 5.35 -5.79 15.82
CA TRP A 85 5.11 -5.70 14.38
C TRP A 85 6.31 -5.12 13.62
N ASP A 86 6.92 -4.06 14.15
CA ASP A 86 8.06 -3.38 13.53
C ASP A 86 9.37 -4.13 13.83
N ASN A 87 9.45 -4.74 15.01
CA ASN A 87 10.62 -5.48 15.47
C ASN A 87 10.52 -6.99 15.27
N TYR A 88 9.56 -7.46 14.46
CA TYR A 88 9.39 -8.89 14.22
C TYR A 88 10.67 -9.50 13.63
N PRO A 89 11.24 -10.59 14.20
CA PRO A 89 12.47 -11.15 13.70
C PRO A 89 12.29 -11.64 12.25
N TYR A 90 13.12 -11.14 11.34
CA TYR A 90 13.10 -11.58 9.96
C TYR A 90 13.83 -12.93 9.83
N PHE A 91 13.08 -14.00 9.60
CA PHE A 91 13.61 -15.36 9.40
C PHE A 91 13.85 -15.71 7.93
N GLY A 92 13.65 -14.77 6.99
CA GLY A 92 13.91 -14.98 5.58
C GLY A 92 15.42 -15.11 5.32
N GLY A 93 15.92 -16.32 5.16
CA GLY A 93 17.31 -16.55 4.81
C GLY A 93 17.66 -15.90 3.46
N ASN A 94 18.85 -15.32 3.37
CA ASN A 94 19.44 -14.93 2.09
C ASN A 94 19.55 -16.17 1.20
N ILE A 95 18.96 -16.13 -0.02
CA ILE A 95 19.15 -17.21 -1.00
C ILE A 95 20.61 -17.14 -1.46
N ARG A 96 21.43 -18.02 -0.89
CA ARG A 96 22.84 -18.17 -1.28
C ARG A 96 22.95 -19.15 -2.45
N ASP A 97 23.96 -18.96 -3.30
CA ASP A 97 24.35 -19.95 -4.29
C ASP A 97 25.08 -21.13 -3.63
N GLU A 98 25.45 -22.14 -4.43
CA GLU A 98 26.19 -23.32 -3.97
C GLU A 98 27.55 -22.97 -3.35
N LYS A 99 28.07 -21.77 -3.63
CA LYS A 99 29.35 -21.24 -3.13
C LYS A 99 29.17 -20.29 -1.94
N GLY A 100 27.93 -20.10 -1.46
CA GLY A 100 27.62 -19.23 -0.32
C GLY A 100 27.45 -17.75 -0.66
N ASN A 101 27.53 -17.34 -1.92
CA ASN A 101 27.35 -15.94 -2.33
C ASN A 101 25.87 -15.57 -2.42
N LEU A 102 25.54 -14.30 -2.22
CA LEU A 102 24.18 -13.79 -2.41
C LEU A 102 23.77 -13.93 -3.88
N LYS A 103 22.67 -14.64 -4.19
CA LYS A 103 22.18 -14.70 -5.57
C LYS A 103 21.67 -13.31 -5.99
N PRO A 104 22.06 -12.80 -7.18
CA PRO A 104 21.49 -11.56 -7.69
C PRO A 104 19.99 -11.74 -7.98
N PRO A 105 19.20 -10.65 -7.92
CA PRO A 105 17.79 -10.70 -8.29
C PRO A 105 17.64 -11.20 -9.73
N ARG A 106 16.69 -12.12 -9.98
CA ARG A 106 16.42 -12.61 -11.33
C ARG A 106 15.79 -11.50 -12.16
N PRO A 107 16.28 -11.25 -13.40
CA PRO A 107 15.68 -10.24 -14.26
C PRO A 107 14.23 -10.63 -14.66
N PRO A 108 13.35 -9.66 -14.99
CA PRO A 108 11.99 -9.94 -15.40
C PRO A 108 11.94 -10.78 -16.69
N LYS A 109 11.11 -11.83 -16.73
CA LYS A 109 11.02 -12.75 -17.88
C LYS A 109 10.65 -12.09 -19.21
N TRP A 110 10.04 -10.90 -19.17
CA TRP A 110 9.58 -10.19 -20.36
C TRP A 110 10.66 -9.35 -21.04
N LEU A 111 11.80 -9.07 -20.38
CA LEU A 111 12.93 -8.32 -20.97
C LEU A 111 13.41 -8.99 -22.27
N ASN A 112 13.53 -10.31 -22.25
CA ASN A 112 13.97 -11.12 -23.40
C ASN A 112 12.96 -11.13 -24.57
N ARG A 113 11.73 -10.64 -24.38
CA ARG A 113 10.70 -10.62 -25.43
C ARG A 113 10.76 -9.35 -26.29
N LEU A 114 11.37 -8.28 -25.79
CA LEU A 114 11.51 -7.01 -26.51
C LEU A 114 12.75 -7.00 -27.43
N GLU A 115 13.79 -7.75 -27.11
CA GLU A 115 15.02 -7.86 -27.91
C GLU A 115 14.92 -8.88 -29.06
N ALA A 116 13.80 -9.59 -29.18
CA ALA A 116 13.54 -10.61 -30.20
C ALA A 116 12.73 -10.10 -31.41
N LYS A 117 12.69 -8.77 -31.62
CA LYS A 117 12.08 -8.09 -32.78
C LYS A 117 13.04 -7.04 -33.31
#